data_AF-A0A1F8DKQ2-F1
#
_entry.id   AF-A0A1F8DKQ2-F1
#
_cell.length_a   1.000
_cell.length_b   1.000
_cell.length_c   1.000
_cell.angle_alpha   90.00
_cell.angle_beta   90.00
_cell.angle_gamma   90.00
#
_symmetry.space_group_name_H-M   'P 1'
#
loop_
_entity.id
_entity.type
_entity.pdbx_description
1 polymer ?
#
loop_
_entity_poly.entity_id
_entity_poly.type
_entity_poly.pdbx_seq_one_letter_code
_entity_poly.pdbx_strand_id
1 'polypeptide(L)'
;MTVKISNFKFQISNFGFTLIELLVVISIIGILVALSFFGIQGARESSRDAKRKSDLELVRSGIEMYKSDCGDYPASLGSSLVGDGTPASCAVTNTYISATPKDPLDPTKVYSYVRLTSVTYLICASLEQLPSPAQDVTDCGSCGSVACNYKVINP
;
A
#
# COMPACT_ATOMS: atom_id res chain seq x y z
N MET A 1 25.46 31.90 55.06
CA MET A 1 26.59 31.10 54.57
C MET A 1 26.54 31.09 53.05
N THR A 2 27.28 31.99 52.39
CA THR A 2 27.27 32.15 50.93
C THR A 2 28.42 31.36 50.32
N VAL A 3 28.11 30.37 49.50
CA VAL A 3 29.09 29.55 48.78
C VAL A 3 29.59 30.33 47.56
N LYS A 4 30.90 30.61 47.53
CA LYS A 4 31.59 31.17 46.36
C LYS A 4 31.85 30.03 45.35
N ILE A 5 31.23 30.09 44.18
CA ILE A 5 31.54 29.20 43.06
C ILE A 5 32.71 29.82 42.31
N SER A 6 33.89 29.19 42.38
CA SER A 6 35.10 29.62 41.69
C SER A 6 35.00 29.37 40.18
N ASN A 7 35.38 30.40 39.41
CA ASN A 7 35.50 30.49 37.95
C ASN A 7 35.92 29.19 37.24
N PHE A 8 34.97 28.52 36.59
CA PHE A 8 35.25 27.43 35.65
C PHE A 8 35.60 28.04 34.29
N LYS A 9 36.90 28.14 33.98
CA LYS A 9 37.40 28.64 32.69
C LYS A 9 37.37 27.49 31.67
N PHE A 10 36.31 27.38 30.87
CA PHE A 10 36.26 26.47 29.73
C PHE A 10 37.13 27.06 28.61
N GLN A 11 38.38 26.61 28.50
CA GLN A 11 39.25 27.02 27.39
C GLN A 11 38.82 26.27 26.13
N ILE A 12 37.98 26.92 25.30
CA ILE A 12 37.72 26.46 23.94
C ILE A 12 38.99 26.75 23.14
N SER A 13 39.78 25.73 22.84
CA SER A 13 40.86 25.84 21.86
C SER A 13 40.21 26.10 20.49
N ASN A 14 40.44 27.29 19.92
CA ASN A 14 39.99 27.64 18.57
C ASN A 14 40.80 26.84 17.54
N PHE A 15 40.45 25.57 17.34
CA PHE A 15 40.78 24.83 16.14
C PHE A 15 39.72 25.20 15.10
N GLY A 16 40.02 26.20 14.28
CA GLY A 16 39.16 26.59 13.16
C GLY A 16 39.25 25.56 12.03
N PHE A 17 38.11 25.19 11.46
CA PHE A 17 38.08 24.41 10.22
C PHE A 17 38.76 25.20 9.10
N THR A 18 39.57 24.52 8.30
CA THR A 18 40.13 25.09 7.08
C THR A 18 39.06 25.19 5.99
N LEU A 19 39.20 26.17 5.10
CA LEU A 19 38.31 26.31 3.94
C LEU A 19 38.28 25.05 3.07
N ILE A 20 39.41 24.34 2.97
CA ILE A 20 39.53 23.12 2.18
C ILE A 20 38.81 21.93 2.84
N GLU A 21 38.87 21.80 4.16
CA GLU A 21 38.12 20.77 4.88
C GLU A 21 36.62 20.93 4.68
N LEU A 22 36.12 22.16 4.77
CA LEU A 22 34.70 22.42 4.54
C LEU A 22 34.30 22.18 3.07
N LEU A 23 35.18 22.51 2.12
CA LEU A 23 34.95 22.28 0.69
C LEU A 23 34.86 20.79 0.35
N VAL A 24 35.74 19.95 0.93
CA VAL A 24 35.72 18.50 0.73
C VAL A 24 34.47 17.88 1.34
N VAL A 25 34.00 18.37 2.49
CA VAL A 25 32.79 17.83 3.14
C VAL A 25 31.55 18.10 2.30
N ILE A 26 31.35 19.33 1.84
CA ILE A 26 30.16 19.66 1.02
C ILE A 26 30.20 18.96 -0.34
N SER A 27 31.39 18.71 -0.90
CA SER A 27 31.51 17.99 -2.18
C SER A 27 31.15 16.51 -2.02
N ILE A 28 31.57 15.86 -0.94
CA ILE A 28 31.18 14.48 -0.62
C ILE A 28 29.66 14.39 -0.35
N ILE A 29 29.09 15.30 0.45
CA ILE A 29 27.64 15.34 0.70
C ILE A 29 26.87 15.53 -0.62
N GLY A 30 27.34 16.43 -1.49
CA GLY A 30 26.74 16.66 -2.80
C GLY A 30 26.70 15.40 -3.67
N ILE A 31 27.80 14.64 -3.71
CA ILE A 31 27.88 13.36 -4.44
C ILE A 31 26.90 12.33 -3.85
N LEU A 32 26.87 12.18 -2.53
CA LEU A 32 26.00 11.21 -1.86
C LEU A 32 24.51 11.52 -2.07
N VAL A 33 24.11 12.79 -2.00
CA VAL A 33 22.73 13.22 -2.24
C VAL A 33 22.33 12.98 -3.70
N ALA A 34 23.20 13.30 -4.65
CA ALA A 34 22.95 13.08 -6.08
C ALA A 34 22.70 11.60 -6.40
N LEU A 35 23.48 10.68 -5.82
CA LEU A 35 23.29 9.24 -6.00
C LEU A 35 22.02 8.72 -5.30
N SER A 36 21.68 9.26 -4.13
CA SER A 36 20.53 8.81 -3.34
C SER A 36 19.18 9.14 -3.97
N PHE A 37 19.09 10.24 -4.74
CA PHE A 37 17.83 10.73 -5.29
C PHE A 37 17.19 9.75 -6.29
N PHE A 38 17.97 9.07 -7.13
CA PHE A 38 17.46 8.19 -8.18
C PHE A 38 16.76 6.92 -7.65
N GLY A 39 17.07 6.45 -6.44
CA GLY A 39 16.53 5.20 -5.88
C GLY A 39 15.17 5.31 -5.18
N ILE A 40 14.74 6.51 -4.81
CA ILE A 40 13.57 6.70 -3.93
C ILE A 40 12.25 6.52 -4.68
N GLN A 41 12.18 6.87 -5.96
CA GLN A 41 10.93 6.81 -6.73
C GLN A 41 10.43 5.38 -6.92
N GLY A 42 11.30 4.47 -7.38
CA GLY A 42 10.93 3.06 -7.55
C GLY A 42 10.58 2.36 -6.22
N ALA A 43 11.28 2.71 -5.13
CA ALA A 43 10.94 2.19 -3.80
C ALA A 43 9.53 2.61 -3.34
N ARG A 44 9.13 3.86 -3.65
CA ARG A 44 7.78 4.37 -3.34
C ARG A 44 6.71 3.69 -4.19
N GLU A 45 6.97 3.49 -5.49
CA GLU A 45 6.08 2.75 -6.39
C GLU A 45 5.87 1.31 -5.91
N SER A 46 6.95 0.60 -5.61
CA SER A 46 6.90 -0.76 -5.07
C SER A 46 6.17 -0.85 -3.73
N SER A 47 6.36 0.12 -2.83
CA SER A 47 5.64 0.19 -1.55
C SER A 47 4.13 0.38 -1.75
N ARG A 48 3.71 1.23 -2.70
CA ARG A 48 2.29 1.39 -3.04
C ARG A 48 1.71 0.14 -3.68
N ASP A 49 2.45 -0.52 -4.56
CA ASP A 49 2.02 -1.80 -5.15
C ASP A 49 1.91 -2.92 -4.11
N ALA A 50 2.82 -2.97 -3.14
CA ALA A 50 2.71 -3.89 -2.01
C ALA A 50 1.46 -3.62 -1.18
N LYS A 51 1.12 -2.34 -0.95
CA LYS A 51 -0.13 -1.96 -0.30
C LYS A 51 -1.36 -2.40 -1.10
N ARG A 52 -1.37 -2.18 -2.41
CA ARG A 52 -2.47 -2.64 -3.30
C ARG A 52 -2.67 -4.15 -3.21
N LYS A 53 -1.58 -4.93 -3.29
CA LYS A 53 -1.64 -6.39 -3.14
C LYS A 53 -2.13 -6.81 -1.76
N SER A 54 -1.67 -6.16 -0.69
CA SER A 54 -2.16 -6.40 0.67
C SER A 54 -3.66 -6.10 0.79
N ASP A 55 -4.15 -5.05 0.14
CA ASP A 55 -5.57 -4.72 0.13
C ASP A 55 -6.40 -5.79 -0.59
N LEU A 56 -5.90 -6.32 -1.71
CA LEU A 56 -6.52 -7.44 -2.41
C LEU A 56 -6.60 -8.68 -1.52
N GLU A 57 -5.57 -8.99 -0.73
CA GLU A 57 -5.60 -10.12 0.22
C GLU A 57 -6.60 -9.89 1.37
N LEU A 58 -6.76 -8.65 1.85
CA LEU A 58 -7.81 -8.31 2.82
C LEU A 58 -9.21 -8.52 2.24
N VAL A 59 -9.43 -8.06 1.00
CA VAL A 59 -10.70 -8.27 0.29
C VAL A 59 -10.96 -9.75 0.06
N ARG A 60 -9.96 -10.49 -0.39
CA ARG A 60 -9.99 -11.96 -0.55
C ARG A 60 -10.47 -12.62 0.75
N SER A 61 -9.82 -12.33 1.87
CA SER A 61 -10.19 -12.89 3.17
C SER A 61 -11.64 -12.60 3.54
N GLY A 62 -12.12 -11.37 3.30
CA GLY A 62 -13.52 -11.01 3.57
C GLY A 62 -14.52 -11.75 2.68
N ILE A 63 -14.18 -11.95 1.40
CA ILE A 63 -15.01 -12.72 0.45
C ILE A 63 -15.08 -14.20 0.85
N GLU A 64 -13.95 -14.79 1.28
CA GLU A 64 -13.95 -16.19 1.75
C GLU A 64 -14.80 -16.36 3.02
N MET A 65 -14.75 -15.40 3.95
CA MET A 65 -15.63 -15.40 5.12
C MET A 65 -17.11 -15.28 4.71
N TYR A 66 -17.43 -14.40 3.76
CA TYR A 66 -18.78 -14.28 3.22
C TYR A 66 -19.25 -15.63 2.64
N LYS A 67 -18.44 -16.29 1.79
CA LYS A 67 -18.79 -17.59 1.21
C LYS A 67 -19.00 -18.66 2.28
N SER A 68 -18.18 -18.68 3.34
CA SER A 68 -18.33 -19.61 4.46
C SER A 68 -19.70 -19.50 5.13
N ASP A 69 -20.19 -18.29 5.32
CA ASP A 69 -21.43 -18.03 6.06
C ASP A 69 -22.68 -18.00 5.15
N CYS A 70 -22.53 -17.53 3.91
CA CYS A 70 -23.60 -17.30 2.94
C CYS A 70 -23.75 -18.42 1.90
N GLY A 71 -22.74 -19.29 1.78
CA GLY A 71 -22.75 -20.47 0.90
C GLY A 71 -22.42 -20.19 -0.57
N ASP A 72 -22.39 -18.92 -1.00
CA ASP A 72 -21.97 -18.51 -2.34
C ASP A 72 -21.12 -17.22 -2.26
N TYR A 73 -20.38 -16.94 -3.32
CA TYR A 73 -19.64 -15.68 -3.45
C TYR A 73 -20.58 -14.50 -3.72
N PRO A 74 -20.25 -13.31 -3.19
CA PRO A 74 -21.08 -12.13 -3.36
C PRO A 74 -21.27 -11.78 -4.83
N ALA A 75 -22.46 -11.32 -5.21
CA ALA A 75 -22.73 -10.95 -6.61
C ALA A 75 -21.91 -9.73 -7.07
N SER A 76 -21.57 -8.83 -6.15
CA SER A 76 -20.75 -7.64 -6.39
C SER A 76 -20.11 -7.16 -5.09
N LEU A 77 -19.05 -6.36 -5.19
CA LEU A 77 -18.50 -5.62 -4.05
C LEU A 77 -18.93 -4.15 -4.13
N GLY A 78 -19.59 -3.67 -3.07
CA GLY A 78 -19.93 -2.26 -2.90
C GLY A 78 -18.86 -1.51 -2.10
N SER A 79 -19.29 -0.46 -1.37
CA SER A 79 -18.45 0.21 -0.38
C SER A 79 -18.16 -0.65 0.85
N SER A 80 -18.99 -1.65 1.11
CA SER A 80 -18.90 -2.59 2.23
C SER A 80 -19.45 -3.95 1.76
N LEU A 81 -19.02 -5.03 2.40
CA LEU A 81 -19.58 -6.37 2.22
C LEU A 81 -20.24 -6.81 3.52
N VAL A 82 -21.56 -6.97 3.48
CA VAL A 82 -22.39 -7.44 4.59
C VAL A 82 -23.22 -8.63 4.14
N GLY A 83 -23.74 -9.42 5.07
CA GLY A 83 -24.60 -10.56 4.74
C GLY A 83 -25.88 -10.14 4.01
N ASP A 84 -26.41 -11.04 3.18
CA ASP A 84 -27.66 -10.83 2.43
C ASP A 84 -28.93 -11.23 3.22
N GLY A 85 -28.76 -11.79 4.43
CA GLY A 85 -29.82 -12.27 5.30
C GLY A 85 -30.17 -13.74 5.11
N THR A 86 -29.54 -14.46 4.18
CA THR A 86 -29.89 -15.84 3.82
C THR A 86 -28.66 -16.70 3.46
N PRO A 87 -28.43 -17.85 4.11
CA PRO A 87 -29.11 -18.43 5.28
C PRO A 87 -28.88 -17.61 6.56
N ALA A 88 -29.44 -18.04 7.71
CA ALA A 88 -29.34 -17.30 8.98
C ALA A 88 -27.89 -17.02 9.45
N SER A 89 -26.92 -17.82 9.01
CA SER A 89 -25.48 -17.58 9.21
C SER A 89 -24.98 -16.33 8.46
N CYS A 90 -25.67 -15.90 7.40
CA CYS A 90 -25.37 -14.72 6.60
C CYS A 90 -26.25 -13.53 6.99
N ALA A 91 -26.39 -13.24 8.28
CA ALA A 91 -27.22 -12.14 8.74
C ALA A 91 -26.75 -10.78 8.18
N VAL A 92 -27.68 -9.86 7.90
CA VAL A 92 -27.35 -8.49 7.42
C VAL A 92 -26.52 -7.67 8.41
N THR A 93 -26.45 -8.10 9.67
CA THR A 93 -25.58 -7.52 10.70
C THR A 93 -24.13 -7.99 10.60
N ASN A 94 -23.87 -9.11 9.93
CA ASN A 94 -22.53 -9.64 9.74
C ASN A 94 -21.83 -8.79 8.68
N THR A 95 -20.71 -8.19 9.08
CA THR A 95 -19.87 -7.37 8.21
C THR A 95 -18.57 -8.11 7.93
N TYR A 96 -18.30 -8.39 6.66
CA TYR A 96 -17.10 -9.11 6.23
C TYR A 96 -16.02 -8.16 5.72
N ILE A 97 -16.45 -7.04 5.11
CA ILE A 97 -15.56 -5.94 4.70
C ILE A 97 -16.27 -4.65 5.10
N SER A 98 -15.74 -3.90 6.06
CA SER A 98 -16.37 -2.67 6.56
C SER A 98 -16.23 -1.49 5.60
N ALA A 99 -15.12 -1.43 4.88
CA ALA A 99 -14.87 -0.46 3.83
C ALA A 99 -13.98 -1.11 2.78
N THR A 100 -14.42 -1.12 1.51
CA THR A 100 -13.56 -1.56 0.43
C THR A 100 -12.33 -0.65 0.36
N PRO A 101 -11.11 -1.21 0.39
CA PRO A 101 -9.92 -0.38 0.41
C PRO A 101 -9.81 0.41 -0.89
N LYS A 102 -9.28 1.62 -0.78
CA LYS A 102 -9.08 2.54 -1.91
C LYS A 102 -7.60 2.57 -2.27
N ASP A 103 -7.32 2.84 -3.55
CA ASP A 103 -5.95 3.02 -4.02
C ASP A 103 -5.25 4.15 -3.22
N PRO A 104 -3.98 3.97 -2.85
CA PRO A 104 -3.25 4.92 -2.00
C PRO A 104 -2.90 6.25 -2.68
N LEU A 105 -2.96 6.32 -4.01
CA LEU A 105 -2.58 7.50 -4.79
C LEU A 105 -3.80 8.21 -5.38
N ASP A 106 -4.77 7.46 -5.88
CA ASP A 106 -5.89 8.00 -6.65
C ASP A 106 -7.21 7.31 -6.26
N PRO A 107 -8.15 8.02 -5.61
CA PRO A 107 -9.43 7.43 -5.19
C PRO A 107 -10.34 7.02 -6.36
N THR A 108 -10.03 7.42 -7.59
CA THR A 108 -10.75 6.97 -8.80
C THR A 108 -10.31 5.58 -9.27
N LYS A 109 -9.14 5.10 -8.82
CA LYS A 109 -8.69 3.73 -9.04
C LYS A 109 -9.34 2.82 -8.01
N VAL A 110 -10.06 1.81 -8.50
CA VAL A 110 -10.84 0.90 -7.65
C VAL A 110 -10.42 -0.54 -7.95
N TYR A 111 -10.39 -1.37 -6.93
CA TYR A 111 -10.20 -2.81 -7.10
C TYR A 111 -11.45 -3.42 -7.73
N SER A 112 -11.28 -4.10 -8.86
CA SER A 112 -12.36 -4.74 -9.59
C SER A 112 -12.61 -6.13 -9.02
N TYR A 113 -13.88 -6.50 -8.83
CA TYR A 113 -14.29 -7.83 -8.44
C TYR A 113 -15.23 -8.40 -9.50
N VAL A 114 -14.96 -9.63 -9.94
CA VAL A 114 -15.83 -10.33 -10.87
C VAL A 114 -16.05 -11.75 -10.35
N ARG A 115 -17.32 -12.10 -10.13
CA ARG A 115 -17.70 -13.47 -9.88
C ARG A 115 -17.76 -14.22 -11.21
N LEU A 116 -16.97 -15.28 -11.35
CA LEU A 116 -16.94 -16.09 -12.57
C LEU A 116 -17.93 -17.24 -12.49
N THR A 117 -17.92 -17.96 -11.36
CA THR A 117 -18.82 -19.09 -11.08
C THR A 117 -19.25 -19.08 -9.61
N SER A 118 -20.10 -20.03 -9.20
CA SER A 118 -20.44 -20.23 -7.77
C SER A 118 -19.27 -20.72 -6.92
N VAL A 119 -18.16 -21.13 -7.55
CA VAL A 119 -16.96 -21.56 -6.85
C VAL A 119 -15.74 -20.75 -7.23
N THR A 120 -15.79 -19.80 -8.17
CA THR A 120 -14.59 -19.03 -8.53
C THR A 120 -14.89 -17.54 -8.69
N TYR A 121 -13.92 -16.73 -8.28
CA TYR A 121 -13.93 -15.28 -8.53
C TYR A 121 -12.53 -14.80 -8.87
N LEU A 122 -12.48 -13.58 -9.40
CA LEU A 122 -11.24 -12.85 -9.58
C LEU A 122 -11.33 -11.46 -8.95
N ILE A 123 -10.19 -10.95 -8.52
CA ILE A 123 -10.00 -9.57 -8.09
C ILE A 123 -8.84 -8.97 -8.87
N CYS A 124 -9.03 -7.74 -9.34
CA CYS A 124 -8.06 -7.05 -10.18
C CYS A 124 -7.70 -5.68 -9.64
N ALA A 125 -6.48 -5.25 -9.95
CA ALA A 125 -5.97 -3.93 -9.63
C ALA A 125 -5.13 -3.36 -10.79
N SER A 126 -4.89 -2.06 -10.71
CA SER A 126 -3.92 -1.35 -11.55
C SER A 126 -2.70 -1.01 -10.71
N LEU A 127 -1.62 -1.77 -10.88
CA LEU A 127 -0.31 -1.54 -10.27
C LEU A 127 0.48 -0.50 -11.06
N GLU A 128 1.42 0.15 -10.39
CA GLU A 128 2.34 1.10 -11.04
C GLU A 128 3.44 0.37 -11.80
N GLN A 129 3.99 -0.69 -11.20
CA GLN A 129 4.92 -1.57 -11.87
C GLN A 129 4.18 -2.71 -12.57
N LEU A 130 4.39 -2.85 -13.89
CA LEU A 130 3.82 -3.94 -14.66
C LEU A 130 4.33 -5.29 -14.14
N PRO A 131 3.44 -6.27 -13.91
CA PRO A 131 3.85 -7.59 -13.48
C PRO A 131 4.67 -8.30 -14.56
N SER A 132 5.64 -9.09 -14.11
CA SER A 132 6.46 -9.97 -14.95
C SER A 132 6.33 -11.40 -14.42
N PRO A 133 5.74 -12.35 -15.17
CA PRO A 133 5.19 -12.18 -16.53
C PRO A 133 3.94 -11.30 -16.57
N ALA A 134 3.67 -10.72 -17.74
CA ALA A 134 2.43 -9.98 -17.97
C ALA A 134 1.23 -10.92 -17.74
N GLN A 135 0.22 -10.43 -17.01
CA GLN A 135 -0.99 -11.18 -16.74
C GLN A 135 -2.06 -10.82 -17.77
N ASP A 136 -2.78 -11.82 -18.26
CA ASP A 136 -3.99 -11.62 -19.03
C ASP A 136 -5.09 -11.09 -18.11
N VAL A 137 -5.54 -9.86 -18.32
CA VAL A 137 -6.55 -9.16 -17.51
C VAL A 137 -7.83 -8.89 -18.29
N THR A 138 -8.07 -9.62 -19.37
CA THR A 138 -9.29 -9.45 -20.20
C THR A 138 -10.58 -9.75 -19.44
N ASP A 139 -10.55 -10.67 -18.49
CA ASP A 139 -11.69 -10.99 -17.61
C ASP A 139 -11.86 -9.99 -16.46
N CYS A 140 -10.90 -9.09 -16.27
CA CYS A 140 -11.06 -8.00 -15.33
C CYS A 140 -12.03 -6.98 -15.94
N GLY A 141 -12.99 -6.52 -15.14
CA GLY A 141 -13.79 -5.35 -15.49
C GLY A 141 -12.93 -4.08 -15.49
N SER A 142 -13.56 -2.95 -15.19
CA SER A 142 -12.85 -1.68 -15.00
C SER A 142 -12.18 -1.63 -13.62
N CYS A 143 -10.93 -1.14 -13.55
CA CYS A 143 -10.25 -0.75 -12.31
C CYS A 143 -10.43 0.76 -12.03
N GLY A 144 -11.61 1.30 -12.37
CA GLY A 144 -11.91 2.73 -12.37
C GLY A 144 -11.57 3.39 -13.70
N SER A 145 -10.89 4.55 -13.67
CA SER A 145 -10.51 5.29 -14.89
C SER A 145 -9.29 4.72 -15.63
N VAL A 146 -8.78 3.56 -15.19
CA VAL A 146 -7.57 2.92 -15.74
C VAL A 146 -7.80 1.44 -16.03
N ALA A 147 -7.01 0.89 -16.94
CA ALA A 147 -6.98 -0.55 -17.19
C ALA A 147 -6.35 -1.29 -16.01
N CYS A 148 -6.94 -2.44 -15.68
CA CYS A 148 -6.33 -3.39 -14.77
C CYS A 148 -5.08 -3.98 -15.43
N ASN A 149 -4.06 -4.31 -14.63
CA ASN A 149 -2.84 -4.99 -15.12
C ASN A 149 -2.39 -6.13 -14.20
N TYR A 150 -3.10 -6.35 -13.09
CA TYR A 150 -2.83 -7.41 -12.13
C TYR A 150 -4.13 -8.10 -11.76
N LYS A 151 -4.12 -9.45 -11.71
CA LYS A 151 -5.26 -10.26 -11.28
C LYS A 151 -4.86 -11.36 -10.30
N VAL A 152 -5.78 -11.65 -9.38
CA VAL A 152 -5.74 -12.80 -8.47
C VAL A 152 -7.02 -13.60 -8.71
N ILE A 153 -6.88 -14.90 -8.94
CA ILE A 153 -8.00 -15.83 -9.14
C ILE A 153 -8.08 -16.77 -7.94
N ASN A 154 -9.29 -16.95 -7.43
CA ASN A 154 -9.58 -17.85 -6.33
C ASN A 154 -10.55 -18.96 -6.77
N PRO A 155 -10.30 -20.22 -6.36
CA PRO A 155 -11.20 -21.35 -6.53
C PRO A 155 -12.29 -21.42 -5.44
#